data_AF-A0A968WXJ8-F1
#
_entry.id   AF-A0A968WXJ8-F1
#
_cell.length_a   1.000
_cell.length_b   1.000
_cell.length_c   1.000
_cell.angle_alpha   90.00
_cell.angle_beta   90.00
_cell.angle_gamma   90.00
#
_symmetry.space_group_name_H-M   'P 1'
#
loop_
_entity.id
_entity.type
_entity.pdbx_description
1 polymer ?
#
loop_
_entity_poly.entity_id
_entity_poly.type
_entity_poly.pdbx_seq_one_letter_code
_entity_poly.pdbx_strand_id
1 'polypeptide(L)'
;MLSDPLANLFDDPTSWIIVASGQAQGKLRRIDGPDGKPALQLDYDFHGGGGFVVAKKEIQISLPDTFEIQFHLQGSGPNNHFEFKIADPRGTNAWRYLRENFQLPGEWAACQIRERDLPFAWGPAGGGAPTAIGAIELVIAAGPGGSGRICFF
;
A
#
# COMPACT_ATOMS: atom_id res chain seq x y z
N MET A 1 -10.12 20.09 16.73
CA MET A 1 -10.26 19.00 15.76
C MET A 1 -8.91 18.34 15.62
N LEU A 2 -8.79 17.04 15.93
CA LEU A 2 -7.57 16.31 15.61
C LEU A 2 -7.51 16.22 14.09
N SER A 3 -6.41 16.71 13.50
CA SER A 3 -6.11 16.51 12.09
C SER A 3 -6.06 15.01 11.80
N ASP A 4 -6.75 14.55 10.77
CA ASP A 4 -6.60 13.17 10.29
C ASP A 4 -5.13 12.94 9.92
N PRO A 5 -4.40 12.05 10.62
CA PRO A 5 -2.98 11.84 10.39
C PRO A 5 -2.67 11.27 8.99
N LEU A 6 -3.68 10.82 8.26
CA LEU A 6 -3.54 10.25 6.91
C LEU A 6 -3.99 11.19 5.78
N ALA A 7 -4.49 12.39 6.09
CA ALA A 7 -5.08 13.29 5.08
C ALA A 7 -4.16 13.66 3.90
N ASN A 8 -2.84 13.65 4.12
CA ASN A 8 -1.82 14.02 3.12
C ASN A 8 -0.82 12.87 2.87
N LEU A 9 -1.27 11.63 3.06
CA LEU A 9 -0.42 10.44 3.02
C LEU A 9 0.37 10.30 1.71
N PHE A 10 -0.19 10.78 0.60
CA PHE A 10 0.36 10.61 -0.76
C PHE A 10 1.03 11.87 -1.34
N ASP A 11 1.16 12.96 -0.57
CA ASP A 11 1.61 14.26 -1.09
C ASP A 11 3.08 14.29 -1.50
N ASP A 12 3.92 13.59 -0.73
CA ASP A 12 5.38 13.66 -0.87
C ASP A 12 5.99 12.26 -1.09
N PRO A 13 6.43 11.92 -2.33
CA PRO A 13 7.05 10.64 -2.62
C PRO A 13 8.38 10.44 -1.90
N THR A 14 9.08 11.50 -1.49
CA THR A 14 10.37 11.37 -0.78
C THR A 14 10.21 10.88 0.65
N SER A 15 8.98 10.96 1.17
CA SER A 15 8.61 10.50 2.49
C SER A 15 8.29 9.00 2.55
N TRP A 16 8.43 8.30 1.41
CA TRP A 16 8.20 6.87 1.24
C TRP A 16 9.50 6.15 0.85
N ILE A 17 9.60 4.88 1.24
CA ILE A 17 10.74 4.01 0.99
C ILE A 17 10.32 2.95 -0.03
N ILE A 18 11.14 2.73 -1.06
CA ILE A 18 10.98 1.58 -1.96
C ILE A 18 11.71 0.37 -1.39
N VAL A 19 10.99 -0.75 -1.30
CA VAL A 19 11.57 -2.07 -1.03
C VAL A 19 11.17 -3.01 -2.17
N ALA A 20 12.15 -3.63 -2.81
CA ALA A 20 11.91 -4.56 -3.91
C ALA A 20 12.70 -5.85 -3.71
N SER A 21 12.18 -6.99 -4.18
CA SER A 21 12.85 -8.28 -4.09
C SER A 21 13.54 -8.69 -5.38
N GLY A 22 14.65 -9.41 -5.25
CA GLY A 22 15.39 -9.96 -6.39
C GLY A 22 15.84 -8.87 -7.36
N GLN A 23 15.39 -8.98 -8.62
CA GLN A 23 15.68 -8.02 -9.68
C GLN A 23 14.57 -6.98 -9.88
N ALA A 24 13.49 -7.05 -9.10
CA ALA A 24 12.39 -6.12 -9.23
C ALA A 24 12.83 -4.69 -8.90
N GLN A 25 12.21 -3.71 -9.55
CA GLN A 25 12.50 -2.30 -9.36
C GLN A 25 11.21 -1.51 -9.14
N GLY A 26 11.30 -0.51 -8.27
CA GLY A 26 10.23 0.44 -8.01
C GLY A 26 10.73 1.87 -8.11
N LYS A 27 9.87 2.78 -8.56
CA LYS A 27 10.14 4.21 -8.53
C LYS A 27 8.89 4.98 -8.10
N LEU A 28 9.07 5.87 -7.13
CA LEU A 28 8.01 6.77 -6.67
C LEU A 28 8.11 8.13 -7.31
N ARG A 29 6.96 8.69 -7.65
CA ARG A 29 6.82 10.02 -8.23
C ARG A 29 5.56 10.68 -7.69
N ARG A 30 5.62 12.00 -7.56
CA ARG A 30 4.43 12.82 -7.41
C ARG A 30 3.79 13.01 -8.78
N ILE A 31 2.47 12.87 -8.83
CA ILE A 31 1.65 13.21 -10.00
C ILE A 31 0.50 14.10 -9.56
N ASP A 32 -0.23 14.66 -10.53
CA ASP A 32 -1.50 15.32 -10.27
C ASP A 32 -2.62 14.28 -10.22
N GLY A 33 -3.30 14.23 -9.07
CA GLY A 33 -4.51 13.47 -8.83
C GLY A 33 -5.78 14.27 -9.17
N PRO A 34 -6.95 13.79 -8.72
CA PRO A 34 -8.22 14.49 -8.89
C PRO A 34 -8.15 15.95 -8.43
N ASP A 35 -8.73 16.86 -9.22
CA ASP A 35 -8.75 18.31 -9.00
C ASP A 35 -7.36 18.96 -8.85
N GLY A 36 -6.31 18.34 -9.38
CA GLY A 36 -4.94 18.84 -9.30
C GLY A 36 -4.28 18.66 -7.93
N LYS A 37 -4.90 17.88 -7.03
CA LYS A 37 -4.32 17.56 -5.74
C LYS A 37 -3.17 16.57 -5.89
N PRO A 38 -2.16 16.59 -4.99
CA PRO A 38 -1.05 15.65 -5.06
C PRO A 38 -1.51 14.19 -5.00
N ALA A 39 -0.89 13.33 -5.80
CA ALA A 39 -1.04 11.88 -5.72
C ALA A 39 0.32 11.18 -5.86
N LEU A 40 0.40 9.96 -5.34
CA LEU A 40 1.61 9.14 -5.36
C LEU A 40 1.51 8.10 -6.47
N GLN A 41 2.46 8.08 -7.41
CA GLN A 41 2.60 7.01 -8.38
C GLN A 41 3.77 6.11 -8.01
N LEU A 42 3.51 4.79 -8.02
CA LEU A 42 4.51 3.73 -8.02
C LEU A 42 4.60 3.13 -9.42
N ASP A 43 5.73 3.36 -10.09
CA ASP A 43 6.14 2.56 -11.25
C ASP A 43 6.83 1.28 -10.76
N TYR A 44 6.48 0.13 -11.32
CA TYR A 44 7.10 -1.17 -10.99
C TYR A 44 7.54 -1.91 -12.25
N ASP A 45 8.63 -2.66 -12.13
CA ASP A 45 9.11 -3.60 -13.15
C ASP A 45 9.72 -4.84 -12.50
N PHE A 46 9.16 -6.01 -12.81
CA PHE A 46 9.67 -7.29 -12.33
C PHE A 46 10.76 -7.90 -13.22
N HIS A 47 11.09 -7.27 -14.36
CA HIS A 47 12.11 -7.72 -15.32
C HIS A 47 11.92 -9.17 -15.77
N GLY A 48 10.66 -9.58 -15.94
CA GLY A 48 10.26 -10.95 -16.33
C GLY A 48 10.36 -12.00 -15.21
N GLY A 49 10.76 -11.61 -13.99
CA GLY A 49 10.80 -12.45 -12.81
C GLY A 49 9.53 -12.38 -11.94
N GLY A 50 9.57 -13.08 -10.81
CA GLY A 50 8.61 -12.94 -9.72
C GLY A 50 9.07 -11.94 -8.65
N GLY A 51 8.40 -11.92 -7.50
CA GLY A 51 8.78 -11.10 -6.35
C GLY A 51 7.76 -10.02 -6.03
N PHE A 52 8.23 -8.89 -5.50
CA PHE A 52 7.39 -7.79 -5.05
C PHE A 52 8.11 -6.44 -5.17
N VAL A 53 7.31 -5.39 -5.28
CA VAL A 53 7.71 -3.99 -5.13
C VAL A 53 6.77 -3.35 -4.11
N VAL A 54 7.35 -2.67 -3.12
CA VAL A 54 6.65 -2.08 -1.98
C VAL A 54 6.97 -0.59 -1.92
N ALA A 55 5.94 0.22 -1.77
CA ALA A 55 6.06 1.56 -1.23
C ALA A 55 5.73 1.49 0.26
N LYS A 56 6.73 1.73 1.12
CA LYS A 56 6.60 1.70 2.58
C LYS A 56 6.61 3.13 3.14
N LYS A 57 5.63 3.43 4.00
CA LYS A 57 5.55 4.66 4.77
C LYS A 57 5.71 4.34 6.24
N GLU A 58 6.71 4.95 6.88
CA GLU A 58 6.82 4.93 8.34
C GLU A 58 5.91 6.00 8.94
N ILE A 59 5.15 5.61 9.97
CA ILE A 59 4.17 6.44 10.65
C ILE A 59 4.03 6.01 12.11
N GLN A 60 3.35 6.81 12.92
CA GLN A 60 2.97 6.42 14.28
C GLN A 60 1.51 6.81 14.51
N ILE A 61 0.63 5.82 14.51
CA ILE A 61 -0.81 6.03 14.71
C ILE A 61 -1.33 4.99 15.69
N SER A 62 -2.06 5.45 16.70
CA SER A 62 -2.90 4.58 17.53
C SER A 62 -4.22 4.35 16.82
N LEU A 63 -4.64 3.09 16.69
CA LEU A 63 -5.89 2.73 16.04
C LEU A 63 -6.99 2.50 17.09
N PRO A 64 -8.22 2.97 16.84
CA PRO A 64 -9.38 2.54 17.60
C PRO A 64 -9.73 1.07 17.29
N ASP A 65 -10.60 0.47 18.10
CA ASP A 65 -11.07 -0.91 17.89
C ASP A 65 -11.77 -1.11 16.53
N THR A 66 -12.41 -0.05 16.01
CA THR A 66 -13.08 -0.02 14.72
C THR A 66 -12.56 1.14 13.88
N PHE A 67 -12.09 0.86 12.67
CA PHE A 67 -11.55 1.87 11.76
C PHE A 67 -11.78 1.49 10.31
N GLU A 68 -11.81 2.51 9.45
CA GLU A 68 -11.81 2.34 8.01
C GLU A 68 -10.65 3.17 7.42
N ILE A 69 -9.88 2.55 6.54
CA ILE A 69 -8.87 3.22 5.72
C ILE A 69 -9.46 3.34 4.33
N GLN A 70 -9.52 4.57 3.83
CA GLN A 70 -10.00 4.85 2.49
C GLN A 70 -8.95 5.63 1.70
N PHE A 71 -8.76 5.23 0.46
CA PHE A 71 -7.98 5.94 -0.55
C PHE A 71 -8.54 5.61 -1.93
N HIS A 72 -8.12 6.34 -2.95
CA HIS A 72 -8.41 6.03 -4.34
C HIS A 72 -7.17 5.46 -5.00
N LEU A 73 -7.37 4.58 -5.97
CA LEU A 73 -6.30 4.06 -6.80
C LEU A 73 -6.72 4.00 -8.26
N GLN A 74 -5.73 4.15 -9.14
CA GLN A 74 -5.83 3.82 -10.56
C GLN A 74 -4.53 3.17 -11.01
N GLY A 75 -4.50 2.57 -12.18
CA GLY A 75 -3.25 2.06 -12.73
C GLY A 75 -3.40 1.31 -14.03
N SER A 76 -2.27 0.77 -14.46
CA SER A 76 -2.19 -0.04 -15.67
C SER A 76 -1.04 -1.03 -15.53
N GLY A 77 -1.26 -2.27 -15.96
CA GLY A 77 -0.25 -3.33 -15.95
C GLY A 77 -0.92 -4.72 -15.93
N PRO A 78 -0.11 -5.78 -15.87
CA PRO A 78 -0.61 -7.14 -15.70
C PRO A 78 -1.40 -7.30 -14.40
N ASN A 79 -2.27 -8.32 -14.34
CA ASN A 79 -3.08 -8.65 -13.16
C ASN A 79 -2.23 -9.28 -12.04
N ASN A 80 -1.31 -8.48 -11.51
CA ASN A 80 -0.50 -8.80 -10.34
C ASN A 80 -1.35 -8.75 -9.06
N HIS A 81 -0.81 -9.22 -7.94
CA HIS A 81 -1.48 -9.12 -6.65
C HIS A 81 -1.26 -7.72 -6.07
N PHE A 82 -2.32 -7.16 -5.50
CA PHE A 82 -2.24 -5.94 -4.69
C PHE A 82 -2.38 -6.31 -3.22
N GLU A 83 -1.49 -5.81 -2.38
CA GLU A 83 -1.60 -5.93 -0.93
C GLU A 83 -1.52 -4.55 -0.28
N PHE A 84 -2.31 -4.37 0.76
CA PHE A 84 -2.15 -3.29 1.72
C PHE A 84 -1.77 -3.92 3.05
N LYS A 85 -0.67 -3.48 3.66
CA LYS A 85 -0.23 -3.95 4.97
C LYS A 85 -0.12 -2.81 5.95
N ILE A 86 -0.37 -3.16 7.20
CA ILE A 86 0.05 -2.37 8.35
C ILE A 86 0.94 -3.25 9.23
N ALA A 87 1.97 -2.64 9.80
CA ALA A 87 2.85 -3.28 10.77
C ALA A 87 2.81 -2.54 12.10
N ASP A 88 3.00 -3.26 13.20
CA ASP A 88 3.13 -2.65 14.53
C ASP A 88 4.37 -1.73 14.61
N PRO A 89 4.49 -0.87 15.64
CA PRO A 89 5.62 0.06 15.78
C PRO A 89 7.01 -0.59 15.77
N ARG A 90 7.10 -1.89 16.08
CA ARG A 90 8.37 -2.63 16.09
C ARG A 90 8.63 -3.38 14.78
N GLY A 91 7.68 -3.40 13.86
CA GLY A 91 7.74 -4.19 12.62
C GLY A 91 7.74 -5.69 12.86
N THR A 92 7.29 -6.16 14.02
CA THR A 92 7.30 -7.58 14.41
C THR A 92 5.99 -8.30 14.13
N ASN A 93 4.89 -7.56 14.02
CA ASN A 93 3.57 -8.08 13.67
C ASN A 93 3.00 -7.31 12.48
N ALA A 94 2.34 -8.02 11.58
CA ALA A 94 1.72 -7.41 10.40
C ALA A 94 0.30 -7.94 10.16
N TRP A 95 -0.54 -7.08 9.62
CA TRP A 95 -1.89 -7.38 9.14
C TRP A 95 -1.97 -7.04 7.67
N ARG A 96 -2.67 -7.87 6.89
CA ARG A 96 -2.61 -7.80 5.43
C ARG A 96 -3.96 -7.99 4.79
N TYR A 97 -4.32 -6.99 4.01
CA TYR A 97 -5.38 -7.06 3.03
C TYR A 97 -4.78 -7.49 1.69
N LEU A 98 -5.39 -8.49 1.03
CA LEU A 98 -4.93 -9.05 -0.23
C LEU A 98 -6.03 -9.01 -1.29
N ARG A 99 -5.69 -8.56 -2.50
CA ARG A 99 -6.45 -8.75 -3.73
C ARG A 99 -5.59 -9.54 -4.71
N GLU A 100 -5.93 -10.81 -4.92
CA GLU A 100 -5.24 -11.65 -5.90
C GLU A 100 -5.68 -11.32 -7.32
N ASN A 101 -4.79 -11.50 -8.31
CA ASN A 101 -5.04 -11.25 -9.72
C ASN A 101 -5.76 -9.91 -9.98
N PHE A 102 -5.31 -8.86 -9.30
CA PHE A 102 -6.03 -7.60 -9.24
C PHE A 102 -5.89 -6.84 -10.55
N GLN A 103 -7.01 -6.72 -11.26
CA GLN A 103 -7.08 -5.87 -12.44
C GLN A 103 -7.11 -4.41 -11.98
N LEU A 104 -6.01 -3.70 -12.25
CA LEU A 104 -5.92 -2.27 -11.92
C LEU A 104 -6.99 -1.49 -12.69
N PRO A 105 -7.75 -0.61 -12.01
CA PRO A 105 -8.75 0.21 -12.67
C PRO A 105 -8.06 1.31 -13.49
N GLY A 106 -8.53 1.52 -14.72
CA GLY A 106 -7.97 2.55 -15.62
C GLY A 106 -8.37 3.98 -15.24
N GLU A 107 -9.36 4.13 -14.37
CA GLU A 107 -9.83 5.40 -13.79
C GLU A 107 -9.72 5.32 -12.26
N TRP A 108 -9.70 6.47 -11.59
CA TRP A 108 -9.67 6.51 -10.12
C TRP A 108 -10.88 5.80 -9.51
N ALA A 109 -10.61 4.77 -8.71
CA ALA A 109 -11.61 4.00 -8.00
C ALA A 109 -11.32 3.99 -6.49
N ALA A 110 -12.37 4.06 -5.68
CA ALA A 110 -12.25 3.99 -4.23
C ALA A 110 -11.82 2.58 -3.78
N CYS A 111 -10.88 2.54 -2.84
CA CYS A 111 -10.52 1.37 -2.06
C CYS A 111 -10.87 1.64 -0.60
N GLN A 112 -11.72 0.80 -0.02
CA GLN A 112 -12.11 0.86 1.37
C GLN A 112 -11.64 -0.43 2.05
N ILE A 113 -10.90 -0.27 3.15
CA ILE A 113 -10.35 -1.37 3.94
C ILE A 113 -10.79 -1.15 5.39
N ARG A 114 -11.62 -2.06 5.89
CA ARG A 114 -12.08 -2.04 7.30
C ARG A 114 -11.16 -2.88 8.17
N GLU A 115 -11.29 -2.71 9.49
CA GLU A 115 -10.54 -3.49 10.48
C GLU A 115 -10.59 -5.00 10.21
N ARG A 116 -11.77 -5.53 9.83
CA ARG A 116 -11.99 -6.94 9.52
C ARG A 116 -11.39 -7.41 8.19
N ASP A 117 -11.09 -6.49 7.28
CA ASP A 117 -10.45 -6.78 6.00
C ASP A 117 -8.92 -6.91 6.15
N LEU A 118 -8.39 -6.65 7.37
CA LEU A 118 -6.99 -6.72 7.75
C LEU A 118 -6.74 -7.86 8.75
N PRO A 119 -6.87 -9.13 8.34
CA PRO A 119 -6.52 -10.24 9.21
C PRO A 119 -5.03 -10.22 9.54
N PHE A 120 -4.70 -10.77 10.72
CA PHE A 120 -3.32 -11.01 11.13
C PHE A 120 -2.61 -11.87 10.09
N ALA A 121 -1.45 -11.41 9.62
CA ALA A 121 -0.68 -12.08 8.59
C ALA A 121 0.46 -12.92 9.19
N TRP A 122 1.29 -12.30 10.03
CA TRP A 122 2.43 -12.96 10.68
C TRP A 122 2.94 -12.14 11.86
N GLY A 123 3.70 -12.80 12.73
CA GLY A 123 4.37 -12.20 13.88
C GLY A 123 4.25 -13.06 15.14
N PRO A 124 5.01 -12.76 16.19
CA PRO A 124 4.99 -13.51 17.44
C PRO A 124 3.70 -13.35 18.25
N ALA A 125 2.85 -12.34 17.96
CA ALA A 125 1.57 -12.18 18.65
C ALA A 125 0.59 -13.33 18.35
N GLY A 126 0.76 -14.02 17.22
CA GLY A 126 -0.07 -15.16 16.82
C GLY A 126 -1.53 -14.82 16.46
N GLY A 127 -1.91 -13.54 16.45
CA GLY A 127 -3.26 -13.09 16.13
C GLY A 127 -3.61 -11.74 16.75
N GLY A 128 -4.90 -11.41 16.75
CA GLY A 128 -5.45 -10.18 17.32
C GLY A 128 -5.57 -9.03 16.32
N ALA A 129 -6.22 -7.95 16.74
CA ALA A 129 -6.37 -6.72 15.97
C ALA A 129 -5.20 -5.75 16.25
N PRO A 130 -4.82 -4.91 15.27
CA PRO A 130 -3.80 -3.89 15.47
C PRO A 130 -4.36 -2.75 16.33
N THR A 131 -3.63 -2.36 17.38
CA THR A 131 -3.98 -1.22 18.24
C THR A 131 -3.08 0.00 18.01
N ALA A 132 -1.92 -0.21 17.38
CA ALA A 132 -1.02 0.84 16.93
C ALA A 132 -0.24 0.35 15.72
N ILE A 133 0.13 1.28 14.83
CA ILE A 133 0.88 0.98 13.60
C ILE A 133 2.12 1.86 13.51
N GLY A 134 3.21 1.23 13.06
CA GLY A 134 4.51 1.82 12.75
C GLY A 134 4.76 2.03 11.26
N ALA A 135 4.00 1.34 10.41
CA ALA A 135 4.15 1.44 8.97
C ALA A 135 2.87 1.08 8.22
N ILE A 136 2.71 1.71 7.05
CA ILE A 136 1.81 1.29 5.97
C ILE A 136 2.66 0.83 4.79
N GLU A 137 2.24 -0.23 4.12
CA GLU A 137 2.88 -0.71 2.89
C GLU A 137 1.83 -0.90 1.79
N LEU A 138 2.12 -0.32 0.62
CA LEU A 138 1.42 -0.56 -0.64
C LEU A 138 2.27 -1.52 -1.46
N VAL A 139 1.76 -2.73 -1.70
CA VAL A 139 2.54 -3.83 -2.26
C VAL A 139 1.95 -4.25 -3.60
N ILE A 140 2.81 -4.34 -4.60
CA ILE A 140 2.54 -5.11 -5.82
C ILE A 140 3.40 -6.36 -5.77
N ALA A 141 2.76 -7.53 -5.73
CA ALA A 141 3.45 -8.81 -5.80
C ALA A 141 3.17 -9.47 -7.16
N ALA A 142 4.21 -9.98 -7.79
CA ALA A 142 4.13 -10.58 -9.11
C ALA A 142 3.20 -11.80 -9.09
N GLY A 143 2.09 -11.71 -9.83
CA GLY A 143 1.35 -12.88 -10.30
C GLY A 143 1.93 -13.27 -11.66
N PRO A 144 1.46 -12.64 -12.77
CA PRO A 144 2.11 -12.73 -14.08
C PRO A 144 3.47 -12.01 -14.17
N GLY A 145 3.78 -11.08 -13.25
CA GLY A 145 4.99 -10.26 -13.30
C GLY A 145 4.86 -9.06 -14.24
N GLY A 146 5.89 -8.79 -15.05
CA GLY A 146 5.93 -7.67 -16.00
C GLY A 146 6.13 -6.30 -15.35
N SER A 147 5.70 -5.24 -16.03
CA SER A 147 5.83 -3.86 -15.54
C SER A 147 4.51 -3.09 -15.65
N GLY A 148 4.40 -2.05 -14.85
CA GLY A 148 3.21 -1.23 -14.81
C GLY A 148 3.35 -0.05 -13.86
N ARG A 149 2.23 0.61 -13.61
CA ARG A 149 2.12 1.71 -12.66
C ARG A 149 0.82 1.61 -11.88
N ILE A 150 0.87 2.02 -10.62
CA ILE A 150 -0.30 2.22 -9.77
C ILE A 150 -0.17 3.59 -9.11
N CYS A 151 -1.27 4.32 -9.03
CA CYS A 151 -1.35 5.63 -8.42
C CYS A 151 -2.30 5.60 -7.23
N PHE A 152 -2.03 6.40 -6.21
CA PHE A 152 -2.80 6.50 -4.97
C PHE A 152 -3.11 7.95 -4.65
N PHE A 153 -4.35 8.19 -4.22
CA PHE A 153 -4.89 9.51 -3.91
C PHE A 153 -5.77 9.48 -2.66
#